data_AF-A0A429DP11-F1
#
_entry.id   AF-A0A429DP11-F1
#
_cell.length_a   1.000
_cell.length_b   1.000
_cell.length_c   1.000
_cell.angle_alpha   90.00
_cell.angle_beta   90.00
_cell.angle_gamma   90.00
#
_symmetry.space_group_name_H-M   'P 1'
#
loop_
_entity.id
_entity.type
_entity.pdbx_description
1 polymer ?
#
loop_
_entity_poly.entity_id
_entity_poly.type
_entity_poly.pdbx_seq_one_letter_code
_entity_poly.pdbx_strand_id
1 'polypeptide(L)'
;MPAEQREKISASLTRTALPQAKRCPRCQETKPASSFRTRKPGGLVLTAYCRACESEKLRKNPPKPSGRTKPCQVDGCNKPAQAKRLCWTHYNRLRTYGDPLAPPALYRNPADALAARTNRNGPIPEDRPSLGQCWIWTGCTNGRYGKIGTRYAHRLAYETAKGAIPEGLQIDHLCRNTLCVNPEHLEAVTGRINLLRSRGFAARQAAQTDCIHGHPLSGPNLYVDNRGRRHCRECRRRRGKEAAARRRAAQ
;
A
#
# COMPACT_ATOMS: atom_id res chain seq x y z
N MET A 1 -0.81 14.94 -32.11
CA MET A 1 -1.56 13.84 -32.77
C MET A 1 -3.00 14.30 -32.94
N PRO A 2 -3.47 14.53 -34.18
CA PRO A 2 -4.83 15.00 -34.46
C PRO A 2 -5.88 14.05 -33.87
N ALA A 3 -7.00 14.59 -33.36
CA ALA A 3 -8.06 13.82 -32.71
C ALA A 3 -8.60 12.68 -33.59
N GLU A 4 -8.73 12.96 -34.89
CA GLU A 4 -9.19 12.02 -35.91
C GLU A 4 -8.25 10.81 -36.07
N GLN A 5 -6.94 11.02 -35.88
CA GLN A 5 -5.93 9.97 -35.98
C GLN A 5 -5.92 9.10 -34.71
N ARG A 6 -6.21 9.68 -33.55
CA ARG A 6 -6.41 8.94 -32.28
C ARG A 6 -7.69 8.10 -32.30
N GLU A 7 -8.76 8.62 -32.90
CA GLU A 7 -10.04 7.93 -33.02
C GLU A 7 -9.95 6.73 -33.97
N LYS A 8 -9.28 6.88 -35.13
CA LYS A 8 -8.97 5.78 -36.06
C LYS A 8 -8.12 4.69 -35.40
N ILE A 9 -7.12 5.06 -34.59
CA ILE A 9 -6.29 4.10 -33.85
C ILE A 9 -7.10 3.40 -32.76
N SER A 10 -7.91 4.12 -31.98
CA SER A 10 -8.76 3.55 -30.92
C SER A 10 -9.80 2.56 -31.46
N ALA A 11 -10.46 2.89 -32.58
CA ALA A 11 -11.41 2.01 -33.25
C ALA A 11 -10.75 0.72 -33.80
N SER A 12 -9.48 0.79 -34.23
CA SER A 12 -8.73 -0.40 -34.68
C SER A 12 -8.36 -1.37 -33.55
N LEU A 13 -8.34 -0.89 -32.30
CA LEU A 13 -7.94 -1.65 -31.12
C LEU A 13 -9.12 -2.34 -30.42
N THR A 14 -10.37 -1.98 -30.76
CA THR A 14 -11.59 -2.56 -30.20
C THR A 14 -12.31 -3.44 -31.23
N ARG A 15 -12.00 -4.74 -31.23
CA ARG A 15 -12.82 -5.72 -31.97
C ARG A 15 -14.15 -5.89 -31.25
N THR A 16 -15.25 -5.50 -31.89
CA THR A 16 -16.62 -5.66 -31.40
C THR A 16 -17.29 -6.94 -31.90
N ALA A 17 -16.78 -7.55 -32.97
CA ALA A 17 -17.29 -8.80 -33.54
C ALA A 17 -16.16 -9.71 -34.07
N LEU A 18 -16.48 -11.00 -34.26
CA LEU A 18 -15.59 -11.94 -34.92
C LEU A 18 -15.52 -11.64 -36.43
N PRO A 19 -14.35 -11.79 -37.07
CA PRO A 19 -14.25 -11.67 -38.52
C PRO A 19 -15.05 -12.79 -39.19
N GLN A 20 -15.77 -12.51 -40.28
CA GLN A 20 -16.59 -13.50 -40.99
C GLN A 20 -15.76 -14.67 -41.52
N ALA A 21 -14.55 -14.40 -42.03
CA ALA A 21 -13.60 -15.40 -42.51
C ALA A 21 -12.15 -15.05 -42.11
N LYS A 22 -11.30 -16.07 -42.05
CA LYS A 22 -9.87 -15.96 -41.72
C LYS A 22 -9.07 -16.99 -42.50
N ARG A 23 -7.90 -16.58 -43.03
CA ARG A 23 -6.94 -17.50 -43.64
C ARG A 23 -6.17 -18.29 -42.58
N CYS A 24 -6.14 -19.62 -42.71
CA CYS A 24 -5.33 -20.47 -41.85
C CYS A 24 -3.88 -20.51 -42.36
N PRO A 25 -2.87 -20.14 -41.57
CA PRO A 25 -1.47 -20.15 -42.05
C PRO A 25 -0.91 -21.54 -42.36
N ARG A 26 -1.55 -22.62 -41.88
CA ARG A 26 -1.06 -24.00 -42.06
C ARG A 26 -1.58 -24.65 -43.34
N CYS A 27 -2.90 -24.68 -43.54
CA CYS A 27 -3.50 -25.19 -44.77
C CYS A 27 -3.68 -24.13 -45.85
N GLN A 28 -3.37 -22.87 -45.56
CA GLN A 28 -3.39 -21.75 -46.52
C GLN A 28 -4.77 -21.36 -47.09
N GLU A 29 -5.83 -22.07 -46.70
CA GLU A 29 -7.21 -21.80 -47.08
C GLU A 29 -7.86 -20.69 -46.23
N THR A 30 -8.72 -19.89 -46.85
CA THR A 30 -9.63 -18.95 -46.17
C THR A 30 -10.91 -19.67 -45.76
N LYS A 31 -11.21 -19.66 -44.46
CA LYS A 31 -12.35 -20.40 -43.87
C LYS A 31 -13.22 -19.48 -43.03
N PRO A 32 -14.53 -19.81 -42.86
CA PRO A 32 -15.40 -19.05 -41.97
C PRO A 32 -14.89 -19.08 -40.52
N ALA A 33 -15.26 -18.08 -39.73
CA ALA A 33 -14.89 -17.96 -38.30
C ALA A 33 -15.17 -19.23 -37.50
N SER A 34 -16.27 -19.91 -37.82
CA SER A 34 -16.73 -21.16 -37.21
C SER A 34 -15.72 -22.31 -37.37
N SER A 35 -14.84 -22.24 -38.37
CA SER A 35 -13.77 -23.22 -38.57
C SER A 35 -12.57 -23.00 -37.64
N PHE A 36 -12.59 -21.98 -36.78
CA PHE A 36 -11.56 -21.67 -35.79
C PHE A 36 -12.14 -21.80 -34.37
N ARG A 37 -11.28 -21.93 -33.36
CA ARG A 37 -11.70 -21.81 -31.94
C ARG A 37 -11.47 -20.39 -31.48
N THR A 38 -12.15 -19.95 -30.44
CA THR A 38 -11.82 -18.70 -29.75
C THR A 38 -10.75 -19.00 -28.68
N ARG A 39 -9.84 -18.06 -28.41
CA ARG A 39 -8.78 -18.25 -27.39
C ARG A 39 -9.33 -18.43 -25.97
N LYS A 40 -10.50 -17.86 -25.70
CA LYS A 40 -11.29 -18.03 -24.47
C LYS A 40 -12.76 -18.23 -24.84
N PRO A 41 -13.57 -18.91 -24.01
CA PRO A 41 -15.02 -18.99 -24.21
C PRO A 41 -15.61 -17.58 -24.39
N GLY A 42 -16.43 -17.38 -25.42
CA GLY A 42 -17.03 -16.07 -25.74
C GLY A 42 -16.06 -14.97 -26.22
N GLY A 43 -14.80 -15.28 -26.48
CA GLY A 43 -13.81 -14.29 -26.90
C GLY A 43 -13.88 -13.91 -28.39
N LEU A 44 -13.58 -12.66 -28.73
CA LEU A 44 -13.59 -12.14 -30.11
C LEU A 44 -12.26 -12.36 -30.86
N VAL A 45 -11.43 -13.29 -30.38
CA VAL A 45 -10.10 -13.59 -30.95
C VAL A 45 -10.02 -15.07 -31.32
N LEU A 46 -9.94 -15.34 -32.62
CA LEU A 46 -9.79 -16.68 -33.18
C LEU A 46 -8.36 -17.22 -33.01
N THR A 47 -8.24 -18.54 -32.80
CA THR A 47 -6.97 -19.29 -32.81
C THR A 47 -6.22 -19.13 -34.12
N ALA A 48 -4.90 -19.34 -34.09
CA ALA A 48 -4.05 -19.14 -35.26
C ALA A 48 -4.43 -20.10 -36.40
N TYR A 49 -4.72 -21.37 -36.09
CA TYR A 49 -5.05 -22.40 -37.08
C TYR A 49 -6.54 -22.78 -37.04
N CYS A 50 -7.04 -23.30 -38.17
CA CYS A 50 -8.38 -23.87 -38.21
C CYS A 50 -8.45 -25.15 -37.36
N ARG A 51 -9.65 -25.56 -36.94
CA ARG A 51 -9.90 -26.72 -36.08
C ARG A 51 -9.26 -28.01 -36.61
N ALA A 52 -9.29 -28.22 -37.92
CA ALA A 52 -8.66 -29.38 -38.56
C ALA A 52 -7.14 -29.37 -38.39
N CYS A 53 -6.47 -28.27 -38.77
CA CYS A 53 -5.02 -28.09 -38.62
C CYS A 53 -4.56 -28.11 -37.15
N GLU A 54 -5.36 -27.54 -36.24
CA GLU A 54 -5.10 -27.58 -34.80
C GLU A 54 -5.21 -29.01 -34.27
N SER A 55 -6.22 -29.78 -34.70
CA SER A 55 -6.39 -31.19 -34.30
C SER A 55 -5.24 -32.07 -34.83
N GLU A 56 -4.83 -31.85 -36.08
CA GLU A 56 -3.67 -32.53 -36.66
C GLU A 56 -2.37 -32.17 -35.94
N LYS A 57 -2.19 -30.89 -35.56
CA LYS A 57 -1.08 -30.44 -34.70
C LYS A 57 -1.06 -31.22 -33.38
N LEU A 58 -2.19 -31.34 -32.72
CA LEU A 58 -2.32 -32.00 -31.42
C LEU A 58 -2.13 -33.53 -31.52
N ARG A 59 -2.52 -34.14 -32.65
CA ARG A 59 -2.22 -35.56 -32.91
C ARG A 59 -0.73 -35.82 -33.12
N LYS A 60 -0.05 -34.95 -33.89
CA LYS A 60 1.39 -35.08 -34.16
C LYS A 60 2.25 -34.71 -32.95
N ASN A 61 1.85 -33.69 -32.20
CA ASN A 61 2.55 -33.18 -31.02
C ASN A 61 1.56 -33.03 -29.86
N PRO A 62 1.18 -34.13 -29.21
CA PRO A 62 0.30 -34.06 -28.04
C PRO A 62 1.00 -33.26 -26.94
N PRO A 63 0.28 -32.37 -26.21
CA PRO A 63 0.84 -31.72 -25.04
C PRO A 63 1.29 -32.80 -24.05
N LYS A 64 2.46 -32.62 -23.42
CA LYS A 64 2.93 -33.56 -22.40
C LYS A 64 1.82 -33.73 -21.35
N PRO A 65 1.43 -34.96 -20.98
CA PRO A 65 0.50 -35.15 -19.88
C PRO A 65 1.09 -34.44 -18.65
N SER A 66 0.26 -33.70 -17.92
CA SER A 66 0.63 -33.20 -16.60
C SER A 66 0.83 -34.43 -15.71
N GLY A 67 2.05 -34.97 -15.73
CA GLY A 67 2.38 -36.22 -15.04
C GLY A 67 1.96 -36.13 -13.59
N ARG A 68 1.36 -37.21 -13.07
CA ARG A 68 1.10 -37.40 -11.65
C ARG A 68 2.41 -37.11 -10.91
N THR A 69 2.48 -35.93 -10.31
CA THR A 69 3.65 -35.48 -9.57
C THR A 69 3.76 -36.42 -8.38
N LYS A 70 4.91 -37.13 -8.28
CA LYS A 70 5.18 -38.03 -7.14
C LYS A 70 4.91 -37.26 -5.84
N PRO A 71 4.41 -37.91 -4.77
CA PRO A 71 4.19 -37.21 -3.52
C PRO A 71 5.50 -36.60 -3.00
N CYS A 72 5.36 -35.58 -2.16
CA CYS A 72 6.47 -34.95 -1.47
C CYS A 72 7.26 -35.99 -0.68
N GLN A 73 8.58 -35.91 -0.72
CA GLN A 73 9.49 -36.81 0.01
C GLN A 73 9.47 -36.59 1.53
N VAL A 74 8.73 -35.60 2.04
CA VAL A 74 8.65 -35.34 3.48
C VAL A 74 7.64 -36.31 4.07
N ASP A 75 8.05 -37.05 5.10
CA ASP A 75 7.21 -38.02 5.78
C ASP A 75 5.89 -37.39 6.25
N GLY A 76 4.77 -38.06 5.95
CA GLY A 76 3.43 -37.56 6.25
C GLY A 76 2.91 -36.47 5.30
N CYS A 77 3.62 -36.10 4.23
CA CYS A 77 3.17 -35.10 3.26
C CYS A 77 2.71 -35.69 1.92
N ASN A 78 1.39 -35.78 1.73
CA ASN A 78 0.79 -36.31 0.49
C ASN A 78 0.66 -35.27 -0.65
N LYS A 79 1.25 -34.08 -0.50
CA LYS A 79 1.18 -33.03 -1.54
C LYS A 79 2.03 -33.41 -2.75
N PRO A 80 1.62 -33.05 -3.97
CA PRO A 80 2.41 -33.31 -5.18
C PRO A 80 3.76 -32.60 -5.13
N ALA A 81 4.85 -33.35 -5.35
CA ALA A 81 6.19 -32.82 -5.47
C ALA A 81 6.31 -31.94 -6.73
N GLN A 82 6.95 -30.79 -6.56
CA GLN A 82 7.12 -29.77 -7.60
C GLN A 82 8.58 -29.67 -8.03
N ALA A 83 9.49 -29.52 -7.06
CA ALA A 83 10.92 -29.37 -7.31
C ALA A 83 11.72 -30.11 -6.24
N LYS A 84 12.84 -30.74 -6.64
CA LYS A 84 13.69 -31.57 -5.76
C LYS A 84 12.90 -32.63 -4.94
N ARG A 85 11.87 -33.23 -5.54
CA ARG A 85 10.94 -34.18 -4.87
C ARG A 85 10.18 -33.60 -3.66
N LEU A 86 10.14 -32.28 -3.51
CA LEU A 86 9.41 -31.60 -2.45
C LEU A 86 8.20 -30.86 -3.02
N CYS A 87 7.11 -30.78 -2.24
CA CYS A 87 6.01 -29.87 -2.57
C CYS A 87 6.48 -28.41 -2.51
N TRP A 88 5.74 -27.47 -3.11
CA TRP A 88 6.12 -26.05 -3.15
C TRP A 88 6.43 -25.47 -1.76
N THR A 89 5.69 -25.88 -0.73
CA THR A 89 5.90 -25.44 0.66
C THR A 89 7.24 -25.92 1.22
N HIS A 90 7.55 -27.22 1.11
CA HIS A 90 8.80 -27.77 1.61
C HIS A 90 10.01 -27.36 0.77
N TYR A 91 9.83 -27.23 -0.54
CA TYR A 91 10.86 -26.69 -1.43
C TYR A 91 11.20 -25.24 -1.07
N ASN A 92 10.21 -24.40 -0.76
CA ASN A 92 10.43 -23.04 -0.30
C ASN A 92 11.17 -22.97 1.02
N ARG A 93 10.79 -23.81 1.98
CA ARG A 93 11.45 -23.85 3.28
C ARG A 93 12.91 -24.24 3.14
N LEU A 94 13.20 -25.27 2.33
CA LEU A 94 14.57 -25.65 1.99
C LEU A 94 15.34 -24.49 1.32
N ARG A 95 14.71 -23.78 0.36
CA ARG A 95 15.34 -22.66 -0.34
C ARG A 95 15.60 -21.44 0.55
N THR A 96 14.72 -21.17 1.51
CA THR A 96 14.78 -19.96 2.35
C THR A 96 15.54 -20.19 3.65
N TYR A 97 15.43 -21.38 4.25
CA TYR A 97 15.92 -21.69 5.60
C TYR A 97 16.92 -22.85 5.63
N GLY A 98 17.20 -23.50 4.49
CA GLY A 98 18.09 -24.66 4.42
C GLY A 98 17.48 -25.98 4.90
N ASP A 99 16.25 -25.97 5.41
CA ASP A 99 15.55 -27.14 5.97
C ASP A 99 14.12 -27.24 5.41
N PRO A 100 13.71 -28.37 4.77
CA PRO A 100 12.34 -28.55 4.25
C PRO A 100 11.28 -28.68 5.36
N LEU A 101 11.67 -29.09 6.56
CA LEU A 101 10.84 -29.19 7.75
C LEU A 101 10.86 -27.92 8.60
N ALA A 102 11.63 -26.90 8.20
CA ALA A 102 11.68 -25.63 8.88
C ALA A 102 10.26 -25.18 9.21
N PRO A 103 10.02 -24.66 10.43
CA PRO A 103 8.69 -24.23 10.82
C PRO A 103 8.12 -23.30 9.74
N PRO A 104 6.78 -23.29 9.53
CA PRO A 104 6.16 -22.25 8.71
C PRO A 104 6.80 -20.92 9.11
N ALA A 105 7.18 -20.09 8.12
CA ALA A 105 7.79 -18.79 8.37
C ALA A 105 7.18 -18.19 9.64
N LEU A 106 8.02 -17.82 10.62
CA LEU A 106 7.77 -17.51 12.05
C LEU A 106 6.63 -16.49 12.34
N TYR A 107 5.78 -16.21 11.38
CA TYR A 107 4.79 -15.16 11.32
C TYR A 107 3.41 -15.72 10.99
N ARG A 108 3.09 -16.94 11.46
CA ARG A 108 1.70 -17.39 11.49
C ARG A 108 0.91 -16.58 12.53
N ASN A 109 1.59 -16.12 13.59
CA ASN A 109 1.09 -15.14 14.54
C ASN A 109 1.84 -13.80 14.39
N PRO A 110 1.14 -12.68 14.11
CA PRO A 110 1.75 -11.35 14.09
C PRO A 110 2.46 -10.95 15.40
N ALA A 111 2.02 -11.43 16.56
CA ALA A 111 2.64 -11.09 17.84
C ALA A 111 4.05 -11.70 17.97
N ASP A 112 4.25 -12.95 17.53
CA ASP A 112 5.57 -13.57 17.47
C ASP A 112 6.48 -12.81 16.49
N ALA A 113 5.90 -12.33 15.39
CA ALA A 113 6.60 -11.47 14.44
C ALA A 113 7.11 -10.18 15.06
N LEU A 114 6.26 -9.58 15.90
CA LEU A 114 6.57 -8.37 16.61
C LEU A 114 7.71 -8.62 17.59
N ALA A 115 7.58 -9.65 18.44
CA ALA A 115 8.59 -9.99 19.44
C ALA A 115 9.95 -10.31 18.82
N ALA A 116 10.00 -11.13 17.77
CA ALA A 116 11.24 -11.56 17.12
C ALA A 116 12.01 -10.42 16.41
N ARG A 117 11.34 -9.31 16.11
CA ARG A 117 11.89 -8.18 15.33
C ARG A 117 11.89 -6.86 16.09
N THR A 118 11.95 -6.94 17.40
CA THR A 118 11.99 -5.78 18.30
C THR A 118 13.30 -5.75 19.05
N ASN A 119 14.16 -4.76 18.74
CA ASN A 119 15.33 -4.45 19.55
C ASN A 119 14.92 -3.56 20.74
N ARG A 120 14.98 -4.08 21.97
CA ARG A 120 14.57 -3.34 23.17
C ARG A 120 15.63 -2.36 23.71
N ASN A 121 16.84 -2.38 23.15
CA ASN A 121 17.95 -1.51 23.54
C ASN A 121 18.07 -0.31 22.59
N GLY A 122 16.95 0.37 22.35
CA GLY A 122 16.91 1.56 21.49
C GLY A 122 17.27 2.84 22.25
N PRO A 123 17.38 3.97 21.53
CA PRO A 123 17.70 5.26 22.13
C PRO A 123 16.61 5.71 23.10
N ILE A 124 17.03 6.48 24.11
CA ILE A 124 16.13 7.25 24.97
C ILE A 124 15.77 8.55 24.22
N PRO A 125 14.48 8.94 24.12
CA PRO A 125 14.08 10.14 23.41
C PRO A 125 14.62 11.42 24.09
N GLU A 126 15.37 12.23 23.36
CA GLU A 126 15.95 13.49 23.87
C GLU A 126 14.89 14.44 24.41
N ASP A 127 13.79 14.63 23.67
CA ASP A 127 12.69 15.53 24.07
C ASP A 127 11.93 15.03 25.31
N ARG A 128 12.02 13.73 25.64
CA ARG A 128 11.27 13.08 26.74
C ARG A 128 12.04 11.92 27.37
N PRO A 129 13.13 12.18 28.12
CA PRO A 129 13.97 11.13 28.67
C PRO A 129 13.26 10.22 29.68
N SER A 130 12.24 10.74 30.37
CA SER A 130 11.44 10.01 31.35
C SER A 130 10.66 8.82 30.79
N LEU A 131 10.47 8.76 29.46
CA LEU A 131 9.84 7.60 28.80
C LEU A 131 10.76 6.36 28.81
N GLY A 132 12.06 6.53 29.05
CA GLY A 132 13.04 5.45 28.95
C GLY A 132 13.33 5.02 27.51
N GLN A 133 13.84 3.79 27.34
CA GLN A 133 14.36 3.31 26.06
C GLN A 133 13.26 3.01 25.03
N CYS A 134 13.48 3.40 23.78
CA CYS A 134 12.67 2.96 22.66
C CYS A 134 12.87 1.47 22.38
N TRP A 135 11.82 0.79 21.95
CA TRP A 135 11.93 -0.54 21.38
C TRP A 135 11.85 -0.43 19.87
N ILE A 136 12.96 -0.67 19.17
CA ILE A 136 13.10 -0.39 17.75
C ILE A 136 12.69 -1.58 16.89
N TRP A 137 11.79 -1.31 15.95
CA TRP A 137 11.42 -2.26 14.91
C TRP A 137 12.57 -2.51 13.94
N THR A 138 12.96 -3.78 13.77
CA THR A 138 14.06 -4.20 12.87
C THR A 138 13.57 -4.91 11.60
N GLY A 139 12.25 -5.00 11.40
CA GLY A 139 11.65 -5.60 10.21
C GLY A 139 11.41 -4.60 9.06
N CYS A 140 10.57 -5.02 8.10
CA CYS A 140 10.20 -4.19 6.95
C CYS A 140 9.50 -2.89 7.37
N THR A 141 9.68 -1.82 6.60
CA THR A 141 9.06 -0.51 6.82
C THR A 141 8.37 -0.02 5.54
N ASN A 142 7.54 1.02 5.64
CA ASN A 142 7.06 1.78 4.48
C ASN A 142 7.84 3.08 4.26
N GLY A 143 9.09 3.14 4.71
CA GLY A 143 9.90 4.36 4.74
C GLY A 143 9.64 5.28 5.93
N ARG A 144 8.52 5.12 6.65
CA ARG A 144 8.21 5.89 7.86
C ARG A 144 7.91 5.03 9.08
N TYR A 145 7.06 4.03 8.92
CA TYR A 145 6.58 3.15 9.99
C TYR A 145 6.96 1.70 9.72
N GLY A 146 7.23 0.95 10.79
CA GLY A 146 7.40 -0.50 10.74
C GLY A 146 6.12 -1.23 10.34
N LYS A 147 6.26 -2.34 9.59
CA LYS A 147 5.15 -3.15 9.10
C LYS A 147 5.34 -4.64 9.31
N ILE A 148 4.22 -5.32 9.59
CA ILE A 148 4.09 -6.78 9.61
C ILE A 148 2.96 -7.13 8.65
N GLY A 149 3.30 -7.64 7.46
CA GLY A 149 2.34 -7.80 6.38
C GLY A 149 1.65 -6.48 6.02
N THR A 150 0.32 -6.43 6.12
CA THR A 150 -0.47 -5.23 5.85
C THR A 150 -0.59 -4.30 7.06
N ARG A 151 -0.29 -4.77 8.27
CA ARG A 151 -0.47 -4.04 9.55
C ARG A 151 0.76 -3.20 9.91
N TYR A 152 0.55 -2.14 10.68
CA TYR A 152 1.63 -1.36 11.28
C TYR A 152 2.13 -2.02 12.56
N ALA A 153 3.45 -2.12 12.72
CA ALA A 153 4.08 -2.78 13.85
C ALA A 153 3.74 -2.10 15.20
N HIS A 154 3.76 -0.75 15.24
CA HIS A 154 3.41 0.00 16.46
C HIS A 154 1.93 -0.18 16.86
N ARG A 155 1.01 -0.29 15.89
CA ARG A 155 -0.41 -0.55 16.20
C ARG A 155 -0.59 -1.94 16.79
N LEU A 156 0.06 -2.93 16.18
CA LEU A 156 0.02 -4.30 16.71
C LEU A 156 0.62 -4.36 18.13
N ALA A 157 1.70 -3.63 18.39
CA ALA A 157 2.31 -3.55 19.72
C ALA A 157 1.36 -2.94 20.76
N TYR A 158 0.70 -1.84 20.40
CA TYR A 158 -0.35 -1.25 21.24
C TYR A 158 -1.49 -2.26 21.48
N GLU A 159 -2.02 -2.87 20.42
CA GLU A 159 -3.14 -3.80 20.51
C GLU A 159 -2.83 -5.03 21.38
N THR A 160 -1.60 -5.53 21.29
CA THR A 160 -1.14 -6.69 22.06
C THR A 160 -1.03 -6.39 23.55
N ALA A 161 -0.62 -5.17 23.91
CA ALA A 161 -0.36 -4.79 25.30
C ALA A 161 -1.53 -4.07 25.99
N LYS A 162 -2.32 -3.29 25.23
CA LYS A 162 -3.36 -2.38 25.74
C LYS A 162 -4.76 -2.70 25.22
N GLY A 163 -4.88 -3.67 24.32
CA GLY A 163 -6.15 -4.04 23.69
C GLY A 163 -6.50 -3.18 22.47
N ALA A 164 -7.72 -3.37 21.94
CA ALA A 164 -8.15 -2.76 20.69
C ALA A 164 -8.01 -1.23 20.71
N ILE A 165 -7.56 -0.66 19.59
CA ILE A 165 -7.52 0.80 19.42
C ILE A 165 -8.97 1.28 19.28
N PRO A 166 -9.45 2.18 20.16
CA PRO A 166 -10.83 2.67 20.07
C PRO A 166 -11.12 3.35 18.73
N GLU A 167 -12.38 3.28 18.30
CA GLU A 167 -12.81 3.89 17.04
C GLU A 167 -12.53 5.40 17.02
N GLY A 168 -12.11 5.92 15.86
CA GLY A 168 -11.77 7.34 15.69
C GLY A 168 -10.42 7.77 16.28
N LEU A 169 -9.71 6.89 17.00
CA LEU A 169 -8.39 7.18 17.56
C LEU A 169 -7.25 6.72 16.66
N GLN A 170 -6.13 7.42 16.77
CA GLN A 170 -4.86 7.16 16.10
C GLN A 170 -3.77 6.98 17.13
N ILE A 171 -2.79 6.13 16.83
CA ILE A 171 -1.63 5.95 17.71
C ILE A 171 -0.62 7.08 17.47
N ASP A 172 -0.33 7.83 18.54
CA ASP A 172 0.73 8.85 18.62
C ASP A 172 1.98 8.26 19.28
N HIS A 173 3.15 8.56 18.69
CA HIS A 173 4.45 8.22 19.26
C HIS A 173 4.88 9.34 20.20
N LEU A 174 4.78 9.09 21.51
CA LEU A 174 5.24 10.03 22.53
C LEU A 174 6.74 10.33 22.41
N CYS A 175 7.51 9.34 21.97
CA CYS A 175 8.95 9.39 21.73
C CYS A 175 9.37 10.04 20.39
N ARG A 176 8.41 10.39 19.52
CA ARG A 176 8.65 10.92 18.15
C ARG A 176 9.47 10.03 17.22
N ASN A 177 9.73 8.78 17.61
CA ASN A 177 10.39 7.79 16.79
C ASN A 177 9.35 6.84 16.18
N THR A 178 9.10 6.98 14.88
CA THR A 178 8.06 6.21 14.16
C THR A 178 8.37 4.71 14.00
N LEU A 179 9.62 4.30 14.29
CA LEU A 179 10.02 2.89 14.35
C LEU A 179 9.96 2.31 15.76
N CYS A 180 9.64 3.11 16.78
CA CYS A 180 9.42 2.61 18.13
C CYS A 180 8.10 1.81 18.20
N VAL A 181 8.17 0.64 18.84
CA VAL A 181 7.06 -0.27 19.11
C VAL A 181 6.89 -0.56 20.60
N ASN A 182 7.52 0.24 21.48
CA ASN A 182 7.31 0.15 22.92
C ASN A 182 5.88 0.62 23.25
N PRO A 183 4.99 -0.24 23.78
CA PRO A 183 3.61 0.15 24.09
C PRO A 183 3.50 1.34 25.04
N GLU A 184 4.46 1.53 25.94
CA GLU A 184 4.51 2.66 26.89
C GLU A 184 4.87 3.98 26.22
N HIS A 185 5.42 3.93 25.00
CA HIS A 185 5.68 5.12 24.18
C HIS A 185 4.52 5.44 23.23
N LEU A 186 3.42 4.69 23.31
CA LEU A 186 2.27 4.80 22.40
C LEU A 186 1.01 5.22 23.17
N GLU A 187 0.31 6.21 22.61
CA GLU A 187 -0.96 6.71 23.14
C GLU A 187 -2.01 6.73 22.03
N ALA A 188 -3.22 6.23 22.31
CA ALA A 188 -4.35 6.37 21.40
C ALA A 188 -4.99 7.76 21.61
N VAL A 189 -4.90 8.61 20.60
CA VAL A 189 -5.37 10.00 20.65
C VAL A 189 -6.22 10.33 19.43
N THR A 190 -6.99 11.42 19.50
CA THR A 190 -7.71 11.90 18.32
C THR A 190 -6.75 12.35 17.23
N GLY A 191 -7.19 12.30 15.97
CA GLY A 191 -6.38 12.79 14.84
C GLY A 191 -5.95 14.27 15.01
N ARG A 192 -6.78 15.09 15.67
CA ARG A 192 -6.45 16.48 16.00
C ARG A 192 -5.28 16.56 16.97
N ILE A 193 -5.30 15.79 18.06
CA ILE A 193 -4.21 15.78 19.05
C ILE A 193 -2.92 15.29 18.39
N ASN A 194 -2.98 14.20 17.63
CA ASN A 194 -1.82 13.66 16.89
C ASN A 194 -1.22 14.72 15.94
N LEU A 195 -2.07 15.43 15.20
CA LEU A 195 -1.64 16.51 14.30
C LEU A 195 -0.99 17.66 15.05
N LEU A 196 -1.61 18.15 16.14
CA LEU A 196 -1.10 19.27 16.93
C LEU A 196 0.21 18.93 17.65
N ARG A 197 0.42 17.66 17.97
CA ARG A 197 1.66 17.13 18.57
C ARG A 197 2.77 16.88 17.56
N SER A 198 2.46 16.90 16.26
CA SER A 198 3.45 16.70 15.19
C SER A 198 4.39 17.90 15.01
N ARG A 199 5.47 17.73 14.24
CA ARG A 199 6.36 18.85 13.83
C ARG A 199 5.91 19.52 12.52
N GLY A 200 4.66 19.32 12.11
CA GLY A 200 4.10 19.83 10.86
C GLY A 200 3.73 21.33 10.90
N PHE A 201 3.44 21.90 9.73
CA PHE A 201 3.04 23.31 9.60
C PHE A 201 1.83 23.67 10.46
N ALA A 202 0.81 22.80 10.50
CA ALA A 202 -0.39 23.01 11.31
C ALA A 202 -0.08 23.13 12.81
N ALA A 203 0.81 22.28 13.33
CA ALA A 203 1.25 22.34 14.73
C ALA A 203 2.03 23.64 15.01
N ARG A 204 2.95 24.02 14.13
CA ARG A 204 3.71 25.29 14.25
C ARG A 204 2.79 26.50 14.26
N GLN A 205 1.82 26.55 13.35
CA GLN A 205 0.82 27.63 13.30
C GLN A 205 -0.08 27.64 14.54
N ALA A 206 -0.41 26.48 15.11
CA ALA A 206 -1.18 26.40 16.34
C ALA A 206 -0.36 26.86 17.56
N ALA A 207 0.93 26.52 17.61
CA ALA A 207 1.85 26.91 18.69
C ALA A 207 2.27 28.38 18.64
N GLN A 208 2.05 29.06 17.51
CA GLN A 208 2.41 30.47 17.35
C GLN A 208 1.70 31.37 18.38
N THR A 209 2.48 32.06 19.20
CA THR A 209 2.01 33.01 20.22
C THR A 209 1.76 34.40 19.65
N ASP A 210 2.51 34.78 18.60
CA ASP A 210 2.53 36.13 18.04
C ASP A 210 2.41 36.08 16.53
N CYS A 211 1.70 37.05 15.94
CA CYS A 211 1.60 37.12 14.48
C CYS A 211 2.94 37.58 13.86
N ILE A 212 3.02 37.56 12.53
CA ILE A 212 4.22 38.01 11.79
C ILE A 212 4.64 39.46 12.06
N HIS A 213 3.77 40.27 12.66
CA HIS A 213 4.05 41.64 13.07
C HIS A 213 4.28 41.81 14.58
N GLY A 214 4.45 40.71 15.32
CA GLY A 214 4.71 40.73 16.77
C GLY A 214 3.49 40.95 17.66
N HIS A 215 2.28 41.09 17.10
CA HIS A 215 1.08 41.23 17.95
C HIS A 215 0.66 39.89 18.56
N PRO A 216 0.21 39.88 19.83
CA PRO A 216 -0.16 38.65 20.53
C PRO A 216 -1.38 38.00 19.88
N LEU A 217 -1.29 36.71 19.57
CA LEU A 217 -2.38 35.89 19.05
C LEU A 217 -3.13 35.16 20.19
N SER A 218 -3.57 35.94 21.17
CA SER A 218 -4.32 35.49 22.35
C SER A 218 -5.47 36.44 22.66
N GLY A 219 -6.40 35.97 23.51
CA GLY A 219 -7.51 36.75 24.04
C GLY A 219 -8.27 37.57 22.98
N PRO A 220 -8.49 38.88 23.19
CA PRO A 220 -9.28 39.72 22.28
C PRO A 220 -8.59 39.94 20.93
N ASN A 221 -7.26 39.80 20.81
CA ASN A 221 -6.55 40.06 19.56
C ASN A 221 -6.57 38.86 18.60
N LEU A 222 -6.93 37.68 19.07
CA LEU A 222 -7.15 36.50 18.25
C LEU A 222 -8.62 36.42 17.81
N TYR A 223 -8.84 36.16 16.53
CA TYR A 223 -10.11 35.60 16.06
C TYR A 223 -9.87 34.44 15.11
N VAL A 224 -10.77 33.47 15.15
CA VAL A 224 -10.74 32.29 14.28
C VAL A 224 -11.91 32.40 13.32
N ASP A 225 -11.65 32.28 12.02
CA ASP A 225 -12.72 32.30 11.02
C ASP A 225 -13.45 30.95 10.94
N ASN A 226 -14.53 30.89 10.15
CA ASN A 226 -15.30 29.67 9.93
C ASN A 226 -14.49 28.55 9.23
N ARG A 227 -13.33 28.86 8.65
CA ARG A 227 -12.38 27.90 8.07
C ARG A 227 -11.32 27.45 9.08
N GLY A 228 -11.41 27.89 10.33
CA GLY A 228 -10.47 27.55 11.40
C GLY A 228 -9.14 28.31 11.33
N ARG A 229 -9.01 29.35 10.50
CA ARG A 229 -7.77 30.13 10.39
C ARG A 229 -7.71 31.17 11.50
N ARG A 230 -6.55 31.25 12.15
CA ARG A 230 -6.25 32.28 13.16
C ARG A 230 -5.89 33.59 12.46
N HIS A 231 -6.43 34.69 12.97
CA HIS A 231 -6.19 36.03 12.46
C HIS A 231 -5.91 37.00 13.60
N CYS A 232 -4.94 37.89 13.39
CA CYS A 232 -4.64 39.01 14.29
C CYS A 232 -5.59 40.18 14.01
N ARG A 233 -6.32 40.63 15.04
CA ARG A 233 -7.27 41.76 14.92
C ARG A 233 -6.57 43.09 14.72
N GLU A 234 -5.42 43.32 15.35
CA GLU A 234 -4.61 44.53 15.12
C GLU A 234 -4.16 44.65 13.66
N CYS A 235 -3.61 43.57 13.09
CA CYS A 235 -3.25 43.51 11.67
C CYS A 235 -4.47 43.76 10.76
N ARG A 236 -5.64 43.22 11.12
CA ARG A 236 -6.88 43.46 10.37
C ARG A 236 -7.29 44.93 10.44
N ARG A 237 -7.22 45.55 11.62
CA ARG A 237 -7.54 46.97 11.82
C ARG A 237 -6.60 47.87 11.03
N ARG A 238 -5.30 47.58 11.03
CA ARG A 238 -4.28 48.28 10.24
C ARG A 238 -4.61 48.23 8.74
N ARG A 239 -4.81 47.03 8.19
CA ARG A 239 -5.19 46.86 6.77
C ARG A 239 -6.49 47.57 6.40
N GLY A 240 -7.46 47.60 7.31
CA GLY A 240 -8.71 48.35 7.12
C GLY A 240 -8.49 49.85 6.98
N LYS A 241 -7.66 50.44 7.85
CA LYS A 241 -7.27 51.87 7.77
C LYS A 241 -6.55 52.18 6.45
N GLU A 242 -5.58 51.34 6.06
CA GLU A 242 -4.84 51.50 4.80
C GLU A 242 -5.76 51.43 3.57
N ALA A 243 -6.72 50.50 3.55
CA ALA A 243 -7.68 50.39 2.47
C ALA A 243 -8.61 51.61 2.38
N ALA A 244 -9.07 52.14 3.51
CA ALA A 244 -9.89 53.35 3.54
C ALA A 244 -9.11 54.58 3.05
N ALA A 245 -7.84 54.73 3.44
CA ALA A 245 -6.98 55.81 2.97
C ALA A 245 -6.77 55.75 1.45
N ARG A 246 -6.51 54.56 0.89
CA ARG A 246 -6.38 54.36 -0.57
C ARG A 246 -7.65 54.72 -1.34
N ARG A 247 -8.83 54.39 -0.81
CA ARG A 247 -10.11 54.75 -1.44
C ARG A 247 -10.35 56.25 -1.46
N ARG A 248 -10.00 56.95 -0.38
CA ARG A 248 -10.12 58.42 -0.29
C ARG A 248 -9.16 59.13 -1.23
N ALA A 249 -7.94 58.60 -1.41
CA ALA A 249 -6.96 59.17 -2.34
C ALA A 249 -7.28 58.91 -3.82
N ALA A 250 -8.27 58.06 -4.12
CA ALA A 250 -8.72 57.75 -5.48
C ALA A 250 -10.03 58.46 -5.86
N GLN A 251 -10.55 59.33 -4.98
CA GLN A 251 -11.70 60.21 -5.19
C GLN A 251 -11.20 61.63 -5.42
#